data_AF-A0A086L3H8-F1
#
_entry.id   AF-A0A086L3H8-F1
#
_cell.length_a   1.000
_cell.length_b   1.000
_cell.length_c   1.000
_cell.angle_alpha   90.00
_cell.angle_beta   90.00
_cell.angle_gamma   90.00
#
_symmetry.space_group_name_H-M   'P 1'
#
loop_
_entity.id
_entity.type
_entity.pdbx_description
1 polymer ?
#
loop_
_entity_poly.entity_id
_entity_poly.type
_entity_poly.pdbx_seq_one_letter_code
_entity_poly.pdbx_strand_id
1 'polypeptide(L)'
;MEYDAVSVQPKGDGMALLPKSQREEEYFFAPKGGKKKTEGGKKAKPKNIKHDIGTLLYFEQCGVAAPVCEGDLEPCMKTLEEKLAAAKELQATKAARVEARRQELQRELEAIDARVAGVSEKREAESEDAEDTEE
;
A
#
# COMPACT_ATOMS: atom_id res chain seq x y z
N MET A 1 -25.18 42.87 -55.60
CA MET A 1 -24.00 42.76 -54.71
C MET A 1 -24.17 43.82 -53.64
N GLU A 2 -24.30 43.55 -52.35
CA GLU A 2 -24.33 42.29 -51.62
C GLU A 2 -24.84 42.61 -50.19
N TYR A 3 -25.97 41.97 -49.84
CA TYR A 3 -26.64 41.70 -48.55
C TYR A 3 -26.90 42.77 -47.47
N ASP A 4 -28.18 43.17 -47.43
CA ASP A 4 -29.16 43.04 -46.34
C ASP A 4 -28.87 43.61 -44.95
N ALA A 5 -29.64 44.67 -44.65
CA ALA A 5 -30.08 44.99 -43.31
C ALA A 5 -31.07 43.92 -42.81
N VAL A 6 -30.62 43.06 -41.90
CA VAL A 6 -31.53 42.28 -41.03
C VAL A 6 -31.43 42.86 -39.63
N SER A 7 -32.48 43.60 -39.26
CA SER A 7 -32.75 44.01 -37.90
C SER A 7 -33.06 42.78 -37.04
N VAL A 8 -32.12 42.43 -36.17
CA VAL A 8 -32.41 41.54 -35.03
C VAL A 8 -32.53 42.42 -33.80
N GLN A 9 -33.78 42.76 -33.45
CA GLN A 9 -34.07 43.35 -32.14
C GLN A 9 -33.92 42.27 -31.05
N PRO A 10 -33.09 42.48 -30.01
CA PRO A 10 -33.26 41.75 -28.78
C PRO A 10 -34.47 42.31 -28.02
N LYS A 11 -35.47 41.44 -27.77
CA LYS A 11 -36.51 41.67 -26.76
C LYS A 11 -35.85 41.65 -25.38
N GLY A 12 -35.96 42.74 -24.65
CA GLY A 12 -35.44 42.93 -23.29
C GLY A 12 -34.70 44.26 -23.20
N ASP A 13 -35.06 45.10 -22.23
CA ASP A 13 -34.61 46.49 -22.02
C ASP A 13 -33.18 46.75 -22.52
N GLY A 14 -33.09 47.13 -23.79
CA GLY A 14 -31.87 47.12 -24.58
C GLY A 14 -31.10 48.41 -24.38
N MET A 15 -30.40 48.54 -23.25
CA MET A 15 -29.37 49.57 -23.11
C MET A 15 -28.18 49.20 -24.02
N ALA A 16 -28.13 49.80 -25.20
CA ALA A 16 -26.99 49.69 -26.09
C ALA A 16 -25.74 50.28 -25.38
N LEU A 17 -24.70 49.46 -25.22
CA LEU A 17 -23.43 49.89 -24.64
C LEU A 17 -22.72 50.85 -25.60
N LEU A 18 -22.92 52.16 -25.41
CA LEU A 18 -22.20 53.18 -26.16
C LEU A 18 -20.68 53.10 -25.87
N PRO A 19 -19.83 53.15 -26.92
CA PRO A 19 -18.39 53.26 -26.78
C PRO A 19 -18.00 54.45 -25.91
N LYS A 20 -16.88 54.36 -25.19
CA LYS A 20 -16.42 55.40 -24.25
C LYS A 20 -16.27 56.78 -24.89
N SER A 21 -15.98 56.84 -26.20
CA SER A 21 -15.82 58.07 -26.97
C SER A 21 -17.13 58.81 -27.27
N GLN A 22 -18.29 58.18 -27.08
CA GLN A 22 -19.62 58.76 -27.34
C GLN A 22 -20.41 59.04 -26.05
N ARG A 23 -19.75 59.01 -24.88
CA ARG A 23 -20.38 59.36 -23.60
C ARG A 23 -20.12 60.85 -23.34
N GLU A 24 -21.18 61.66 -23.39
CA GLU A 24 -21.11 63.13 -23.22
C GLU A 24 -20.83 63.56 -21.77
N GLU A 25 -20.84 62.63 -20.81
CA GLU A 25 -20.60 62.91 -19.39
C GLU A 25 -19.21 62.40 -18.96
N GLU A 26 -18.29 63.34 -18.66
CA GLU A 26 -17.03 63.05 -18.00
C GLU A 26 -17.27 62.62 -16.54
N TYR A 27 -17.45 61.31 -16.34
CA TYR A 27 -17.51 60.75 -15.00
C TYR A 27 -16.13 60.85 -14.32
N PHE A 28 -15.99 61.83 -13.42
CA PHE A 28 -14.89 61.88 -12.46
C PHE A 28 -15.05 60.71 -11.46
N PHE A 29 -14.48 59.55 -11.78
CA PHE A 29 -14.39 58.44 -10.84
C PHE A 29 -13.34 58.75 -9.77
N ALA A 30 -13.78 59.08 -8.56
CA ALA A 30 -12.89 59.17 -7.41
C ALA A 30 -12.05 57.87 -7.29
N PRO A 31 -10.72 57.97 -7.13
CA PRO A 31 -9.86 56.80 -7.09
C PRO A 31 -10.27 55.91 -5.91
N LYS A 32 -10.73 54.68 -6.22
CA LYS A 32 -11.07 53.69 -5.19
C LYS A 32 -9.79 53.39 -4.41
N GLY A 33 -9.78 53.78 -3.13
CA GLY A 33 -8.67 53.59 -2.21
C GLY A 33 -8.09 52.18 -2.31
N GLY A 34 -6.77 52.09 -2.46
CA GLY A 34 -6.06 50.82 -2.59
C GLY A 34 -6.37 49.90 -1.42
N LYS A 35 -6.84 48.69 -1.72
CA LYS A 35 -6.95 47.62 -0.71
C LYS A 35 -5.57 47.40 -0.09
N LYS A 36 -5.41 47.75 1.19
CA LYS A 36 -4.28 47.26 2.01
C LYS A 36 -4.28 45.74 1.91
N LYS A 37 -3.21 45.16 1.35
CA LYS A 37 -2.94 43.73 1.48
C LYS A 37 -2.68 43.48 2.96
N THR A 38 -3.67 42.96 3.66
CA THR A 38 -3.43 42.27 4.93
C THR A 38 -2.48 41.11 4.60
N GLU A 39 -1.29 41.12 5.20
CA GLU A 39 -0.47 39.93 5.31
C GLU A 39 -1.25 38.91 6.14
N GLY A 40 -2.12 38.16 5.45
CA GLY A 40 -2.69 36.95 6.00
C GLY A 40 -1.51 36.01 6.24
N GLY A 41 -1.16 35.83 7.51
CA GLY A 41 -0.17 34.87 7.95
C GLY A 41 -0.43 33.54 7.27
N LYS A 42 0.45 33.17 6.34
CA LYS A 42 0.41 31.88 5.67
C LYS A 42 0.59 30.85 6.77
N LYS A 43 -0.51 30.22 7.23
CA LYS A 43 -0.44 28.95 7.94
C LYS A 43 0.39 28.04 7.04
N ALA A 44 1.61 27.71 7.49
CA ALA A 44 2.53 26.89 6.73
C ALA A 44 1.81 25.59 6.39
N LYS A 45 1.64 25.30 5.10
CA LYS A 45 1.11 23.99 4.68
C LYS A 45 2.06 22.91 5.24
N PRO A 46 1.53 21.77 5.72
CA PRO A 46 2.37 20.68 6.17
C PRO A 46 3.33 20.31 5.04
N LYS A 47 4.60 20.08 5.39
CA LYS A 47 5.61 19.70 4.42
C LYS A 47 5.30 18.27 3.95
N ASN A 48 5.01 18.12 2.67
CA ASN A 48 4.84 16.81 2.08
C ASN A 48 6.21 16.12 1.96
N ILE A 49 6.25 14.85 2.33
CA ILE A 49 7.43 14.00 2.19
C ILE A 49 7.53 13.59 0.71
N LYS A 50 8.72 13.74 0.14
CA LYS A 50 9.01 13.26 -1.22
C LYS A 50 9.64 11.88 -1.12
N HIS A 51 8.99 10.89 -1.71
CA HIS A 51 9.50 9.52 -1.80
C HIS A 51 10.14 9.28 -3.16
N ASP A 52 11.25 8.54 -3.16
CA ASP A 52 11.74 7.92 -4.40
C ASP A 52 10.93 6.65 -4.72
N ILE A 53 11.13 6.12 -5.92
CA ILE A 53 10.41 4.93 -6.39
C ILE A 53 10.76 3.71 -5.52
N GLY A 54 12.01 3.58 -5.07
CA GLY A 54 12.44 2.46 -4.23
C GLY A 54 11.73 2.42 -2.88
N THR A 55 11.55 3.59 -2.28
CA THR A 55 10.83 3.75 -1.01
C THR A 55 9.36 3.38 -1.18
N LEU A 56 8.72 3.86 -2.25
CA LEU A 56 7.32 3.50 -2.54
C LEU A 56 7.15 1.98 -2.76
N LEU A 57 8.05 1.36 -3.51
CA LEU A 57 8.04 -0.09 -3.74
C LEU A 57 8.25 -0.87 -2.42
N TYR A 58 9.12 -0.39 -1.53
CA TYR A 58 9.33 -1.03 -0.24
C TYR A 58 8.08 -1.01 0.64
N PHE A 59 7.40 0.14 0.70
CA PHE A 59 6.13 0.27 1.41
C PHE A 59 5.04 -0.62 0.80
N GLU A 60 4.99 -0.73 -0.53
CA GLU A 60 4.09 -1.66 -1.24
C GLU A 60 4.38 -3.13 -0.92
N GLN A 61 5.65 -3.55 -0.89
CA GLN A 61 6.06 -4.90 -0.48
C GLN A 61 5.68 -5.20 0.97
N CYS A 62 5.75 -4.20 1.84
CA CYS A 62 5.29 -4.31 3.23
C CYS A 62 3.75 -4.22 3.34
N GLY A 63 3.05 -3.92 2.25
CA GLY A 63 1.60 -3.68 2.19
C GLY A 63 1.13 -2.51 3.05
N VAL A 64 2.01 -1.54 3.33
CA VAL A 64 1.72 -0.34 4.13
C VAL A 64 1.75 0.87 3.20
N ALA A 65 0.82 1.80 3.36
CA ALA A 65 0.86 3.05 2.59
C ALA A 65 2.02 3.93 3.04
N ALA A 66 2.80 4.45 2.10
CA ALA A 66 3.89 5.38 2.42
C ALA A 66 3.33 6.68 3.02
N PRO A 67 3.91 7.19 4.12
CA PRO A 67 3.41 8.38 4.80
C PRO A 67 3.61 9.63 3.94
N VAL A 68 2.56 10.42 3.71
CA VAL A 68 2.61 11.57 2.78
C VAL A 68 3.07 12.84 3.48
N CYS A 69 2.78 12.96 4.78
CA CYS A 69 3.21 14.07 5.62
C CYS A 69 3.71 13.59 6.99
N GLU A 70 4.27 14.52 7.78
CA GLU A 70 4.80 14.22 9.12
C GLU A 70 3.73 13.62 10.07
N GLY A 71 2.45 14.00 9.91
CA GLY A 71 1.36 13.46 10.72
C GLY A 71 1.04 11.99 10.45
N ASP A 72 1.46 11.46 9.30
CA ASP A 72 1.23 10.06 8.91
C ASP A 72 2.34 9.12 9.43
N LEU A 73 3.45 9.67 9.95
CA LEU A 73 4.60 8.89 10.40
C LEU A 73 4.26 7.99 11.59
N GLU A 74 3.65 8.54 12.64
CA GLU A 74 3.29 7.77 13.83
C GLU A 74 2.30 6.62 13.52
N PRO A 75 1.19 6.87 12.79
CA PRO A 75 0.31 5.79 12.34
C PRO A 75 1.04 4.74 11.50
N CYS A 76 1.88 5.17 10.55
CA CYS A 76 2.65 4.27 9.69
C CYS A 76 3.58 3.36 10.51
N MET A 77 4.33 3.92 11.46
CA MET A 77 5.23 3.16 12.33
C MET A 77 4.49 2.10 13.14
N LYS A 78 3.35 2.45 13.75
CA LYS A 78 2.52 1.48 14.49
C LYS A 78 2.08 0.31 13.61
N THR A 79 1.61 0.58 12.40
CA THR A 79 1.19 -0.49 11.48
C THR A 79 2.35 -1.38 11.04
N LEU A 80 3.56 -0.84 10.90
CA LEU A 80 4.76 -1.62 10.60
C LEU A 80 5.16 -2.51 11.78
N GLU A 81 5.11 -1.98 13.00
CA GLU A 81 5.43 -2.73 14.22
C GLU A 81 4.45 -3.91 14.42
N GLU A 82 3.15 -3.68 14.22
CA GLU A 82 2.13 -4.73 14.30
C GLU A 82 2.37 -5.84 13.27
N LYS A 83 2.66 -5.48 12.01
CA LYS A 83 2.97 -6.45 10.96
C LYS A 83 4.25 -7.23 11.23
N LEU A 84 5.26 -6.56 11.77
CA LEU A 84 6.52 -7.19 12.15
C LEU A 84 6.29 -8.20 13.28
N ALA A 85 5.49 -7.85 14.29
CA ALA A 85 5.13 -8.76 15.37
C ALA A 85 4.38 -9.99 14.83
N ALA A 86 3.37 -9.78 13.98
CA ALA A 86 2.61 -10.88 13.36
C ALA A 86 3.50 -11.78 12.48
N ALA A 87 4.42 -11.21 11.71
CA ALA A 87 5.36 -11.97 10.89
C ALA A 87 6.30 -12.83 11.74
N LYS A 88 6.81 -12.30 12.85
CA LYS A 88 7.65 -13.05 13.80
C LYS A 88 6.88 -14.21 14.45
N GLU A 89 5.64 -13.98 14.85
CA GLU A 89 4.79 -15.04 15.42
C GLU A 89 4.52 -16.14 14.38
N LEU A 90 4.20 -15.76 13.14
CA LEU A 90 4.03 -16.71 12.05
C LEU A 90 5.31 -17.51 11.77
N GLN A 91 6.48 -16.87 11.85
CA GLN A 91 7.76 -17.55 11.68
C GLN A 91 8.03 -18.53 12.82
N ALA A 92 7.79 -18.13 14.07
CA ALA A 92 7.96 -18.99 15.23
C ALA A 92 7.04 -20.22 15.19
N THR A 93 5.76 -20.02 14.86
CA THR A 93 4.79 -21.12 14.71
C THR A 93 5.14 -22.07 13.57
N LYS A 94 5.60 -21.55 12.43
CA LYS A 94 6.09 -22.38 11.32
C LYS A 94 7.32 -23.18 11.71
N ALA A 95 8.30 -22.57 12.39
CA ALA A 95 9.50 -23.25 12.86
C ALA A 95 9.14 -24.40 13.82
N ALA A 96 8.28 -24.13 14.81
CA ALA A 96 7.79 -25.14 15.75
C ALA A 96 7.05 -26.29 15.05
N ARG A 97 6.22 -25.98 14.04
CA ARG A 97 5.51 -26.99 13.26
C ARG A 97 6.45 -27.86 12.43
N VAL A 98 7.46 -27.26 11.82
CA VAL A 98 8.48 -28.00 11.05
C VAL A 98 9.27 -28.91 11.97
N GLU A 99 9.65 -28.44 13.16
CA GLU A 99 10.38 -29.22 14.14
C GLU A 99 9.56 -30.40 14.68
N ALA A 100 8.30 -30.16 15.06
CA ALA A 100 7.39 -31.23 15.50
C ALA A 100 7.22 -32.30 14.42
N ARG A 101 7.01 -31.89 13.17
CA ARG A 101 6.89 -32.82 12.03
C ARG A 101 8.17 -33.59 11.76
N ARG A 102 9.33 -32.94 11.94
CA ARG A 102 10.64 -33.60 11.79
C ARG A 102 10.81 -34.69 12.86
N GLN A 103 10.43 -34.41 14.11
CA GLN A 103 10.52 -35.39 15.20
C GLN A 103 9.57 -36.58 15.00
N GLU A 104 8.35 -36.33 14.50
CA GLU A 104 7.38 -37.38 14.19
C GLU A 104 7.90 -38.32 13.09
N LEU A 105 8.36 -37.75 11.97
CA LEU A 105 8.96 -38.54 10.88
C LEU A 105 10.19 -39.31 11.33
N GLN A 106 11.02 -38.72 12.20
CA GLN A 106 12.21 -39.39 12.71
C GLN A 106 11.85 -40.60 13.58
N ARG A 107 10.82 -40.49 14.43
CA ARG A 107 10.31 -41.64 15.20
C ARG A 107 9.70 -42.72 14.32
N GLU A 108 8.97 -42.35 13.26
CA GLU A 108 8.42 -43.32 12.32
C GLU A 108 9.52 -44.08 11.59
N LEU A 109 10.58 -43.39 11.15
CA LEU A 109 11.75 -44.03 10.53
C LEU A 109 12.43 -44.99 11.50
N GLU A 110 12.71 -44.57 12.74
CA GLU A 110 13.30 -45.43 13.76
C GLU A 110 12.44 -46.68 14.05
N ALA A 111 11.11 -46.55 14.06
CA ALA A 111 10.20 -47.67 14.24
C ALA A 111 10.17 -48.62 13.04
N ILE A 112 10.28 -48.09 11.82
CA ILE A 112 10.41 -48.89 10.59
C ILE A 112 11.73 -49.63 10.59
N ASP A 113 12.84 -48.96 10.90
CA ASP A 113 14.18 -49.56 10.95
C ASP A 113 14.23 -50.69 11.99
N ALA A 114 13.66 -50.48 13.18
CA ALA A 114 13.57 -51.52 14.21
C ALA A 114 12.73 -52.73 13.76
N ARG A 115 11.63 -52.49 13.04
CA ARG A 115 10.80 -53.57 12.48
C ARG A 115 11.53 -54.34 11.38
N VAL A 116 12.25 -53.64 10.50
CA VAL A 116 13.00 -54.27 9.42
C VAL A 116 14.14 -55.11 9.99
N ALA A 117 14.88 -54.57 10.96
CA ALA A 117 15.95 -55.28 11.67
C ALA A 117 15.42 -56.54 12.40
N GLY A 118 14.30 -56.43 13.11
CA GLY A 118 13.70 -57.59 13.79
C GLY A 118 13.16 -58.65 12.84
N VAL A 119 12.70 -58.26 11.64
CA VAL A 119 12.28 -59.22 10.60
C VAL A 119 13.48 -59.88 9.94
N SER A 120 14.58 -59.16 9.72
CA SER A 120 15.82 -59.76 9.20
C SER A 120 16.45 -60.73 10.20
N GLU A 121 16.59 -60.35 11.48
CA GLU A 121 17.12 -61.25 12.51
C GLU A 121 16.25 -62.50 12.69
N LYS A 122 14.91 -62.34 12.67
CA LYS A 122 14.01 -63.50 12.78
C LYS A 122 14.14 -64.44 11.58
N ARG A 123 14.35 -63.90 10.38
CA ARG A 123 14.52 -64.69 9.15
C ARG A 123 15.88 -65.41 9.11
N GLU A 124 16.93 -64.78 9.64
CA GLU A 124 18.26 -65.39 9.77
C GLU A 124 18.26 -66.50 10.82
N ALA A 125 17.60 -66.30 11.97
CA ALA A 125 17.45 -67.33 13.00
C ALA A 125 16.60 -68.53 12.53
N GLU A 126 15.54 -68.31 11.75
CA GLU A 126 14.74 -69.39 11.16
C GLU A 126 15.50 -70.16 10.05
N SER A 127 16.49 -69.54 9.39
CA SER A 127 17.34 -70.24 8.43
C SER A 127 18.48 -71.04 9.07
N GLU A 128 19.03 -70.58 10.19
CA GLU A 128 20.07 -71.32 10.93
C GLU A 128 19.48 -72.54 11.67
N ASP A 129 18.28 -72.43 12.26
CA ASP A 129 17.59 -73.54 12.94
C ASP A 129 17.16 -74.66 11.95
N ALA A 130 16.88 -74.28 10.69
CA ALA A 130 16.53 -75.21 9.62
C ALA A 130 17.74 -75.96 9.03
N GLU A 131 18.96 -75.42 9.12
CA GLU A 131 20.17 -76.11 8.69
C GLU A 131 20.76 -77.03 9.77
N ASP A 132 20.48 -76.79 11.06
CA ASP A 132 20.96 -77.63 12.18
C ASP A 132 20.11 -78.92 12.40
N THR A 133 18.93 -79.02 11.78
CA THR A 133 18.03 -80.18 11.94
C THR A 133 18.15 -81.26 10.84
N GLU A 134 19.01 -81.09 9.83
CA GLU A 134 19.21 -82.05 8.74
C GLU A 134 20.50 -82.90 8.81
N GLU A 135 21.23 -82.94 9.93
CA GLU A 135 22.41 -83.83 10.13
C GLU A 135 22.16 -85.10 10.97
#